data_AF-E2BAF2-F1
#
_entry.id   AF-E2BAF2-F1
#
_cell.length_a   1.000
_cell.length_b   1.000
_cell.length_c   1.000
_cell.angle_alpha   90.00
_cell.angle_beta   90.00
_cell.angle_gamma   90.00
#
_symmetry.space_group_name_H-M   'P 1'
#
loop_
_entity.id
_entity.type
_entity.pdbx_description
1 polymer ?
#
loop_
_entity_poly.entity_id
_entity_poly.type
_entity_poly.pdbx_seq_one_letter_code
_entity_poly.pdbx_strand_id
1 'polypeptide(L)'
;MQNFSKQSEDYANDHETWIASTKELLSTLPSSHYRLLGYLAIYLSRYEARHGRSAGVCGVFAPVILPHVPPATTLLRDILAEALVLFPDW
;
A
#
# COMPACT_ATOMS: atom_id res chain seq x y z
N MET A 1 -33.00 -3.88 -9.91
CA MET A 1 -31.74 -3.10 -9.99
C MET A 1 -31.44 -2.45 -8.62
N GLN A 2 -31.11 -3.24 -7.58
CA GLN A 2 -30.81 -2.70 -6.23
C GLN A 2 -29.57 -3.33 -5.57
N ASN A 3 -28.84 -4.23 -6.24
CA ASN A 3 -27.73 -4.97 -5.61
C ASN A 3 -26.33 -4.37 -5.85
N PHE A 4 -26.18 -3.41 -6.76
CA PHE A 4 -24.86 -2.85 -7.10
C PHE A 4 -24.41 -1.74 -6.14
N SER A 5 -25.34 -0.92 -5.61
CA SER A 5 -25.00 0.21 -4.73
C SER A 5 -24.50 -0.24 -3.35
N LYS A 6 -25.09 -1.30 -2.80
CA LYS A 6 -24.72 -1.82 -1.47
C LYS A 6 -23.31 -2.42 -1.45
N GLN A 7 -22.93 -3.14 -2.51
CA GLN A 7 -21.58 -3.70 -2.61
C GLN A 7 -20.53 -2.58 -2.72
N SER A 8 -20.77 -1.54 -3.51
CA SER A 8 -19.84 -0.41 -3.61
C SER A 8 -19.69 0.36 -2.30
N GLU A 9 -20.75 0.48 -1.49
CA GLU A 9 -20.70 1.12 -0.18
C GLU A 9 -19.91 0.27 0.84
N ASP A 10 -20.15 -1.03 0.88
CA ASP A 10 -19.42 -1.95 1.75
C ASP A 10 -17.92 -1.99 1.38
N TYR A 11 -17.58 -2.04 0.08
CA TYR A 11 -16.18 -1.98 -0.38
C TYR A 11 -15.49 -0.65 -0.05
N ALA A 12 -16.18 0.48 -0.17
CA ALA A 12 -15.62 1.78 0.17
C ALA A 12 -15.32 1.88 1.68
N ASN A 13 -16.22 1.35 2.52
CA ASN A 13 -16.06 1.33 3.97
C ASN A 13 -14.89 0.42 4.41
N ASP A 14 -14.74 -0.74 3.78
CA ASP A 14 -13.61 -1.65 4.03
C ASP A 14 -12.28 -1.00 3.63
N HIS A 15 -12.27 -0.28 2.50
CA HIS A 15 -11.09 0.44 2.04
C HIS A 15 -10.68 1.58 2.98
N GLU A 16 -11.62 2.42 3.41
CA GLU A 16 -11.36 3.49 4.38
C GLU A 16 -10.86 2.93 5.72
N THR A 17 -11.47 1.83 6.18
CA THR A 17 -11.06 1.12 7.40
C THR A 17 -9.64 0.58 7.27
N TRP A 18 -9.30 0.01 6.11
CA TRP A 18 -7.94 -0.47 5.82
C TRP A 18 -6.92 0.68 5.83
N ILE A 19 -7.23 1.81 5.18
CA ILE A 19 -6.38 3.01 5.16
C ILE A 19 -6.15 3.52 6.59
N ALA A 20 -7.22 3.66 7.38
CA ALA A 20 -7.14 4.18 8.75
C ALA A 20 -6.27 3.28 9.64
N SER A 21 -6.54 1.97 9.63
CA SER A 21 -5.78 0.99 10.42
C SER A 21 -4.32 0.92 9.99
N THR A 22 -4.05 1.04 8.69
CA THR A 22 -2.69 1.05 8.16
C THR A 22 -1.94 2.32 8.60
N LYS A 23 -2.59 3.49 8.58
CA LYS A 23 -1.99 4.74 9.08
C LYS A 23 -1.68 4.66 10.58
N GLU A 24 -2.58 4.07 11.36
CA GLU A 24 -2.35 3.83 12.79
C GLU A 24 -1.12 2.95 13.01
N LEU A 25 -1.00 1.82 12.30
CA LEU A 25 0.19 0.96 12.36
C LEU A 25 1.46 1.68 11.93
N LEU A 26 1.42 2.43 10.82
CA LEU A 26 2.56 3.20 10.32
C LEU A 26 3.03 4.25 11.35
N SER A 27 2.12 4.81 12.15
CA SER A 27 2.46 5.77 13.21
C SER A 27 3.29 5.15 14.35
N THR A 28 3.27 3.82 14.49
CA THR A 28 4.07 3.11 15.50
C THR A 28 5.52 2.87 15.07
N LEU A 29 5.85 3.10 13.79
CA LEU A 29 7.20 2.92 13.28
C LEU A 29 8.15 4.01 13.79
N PRO A 30 9.43 3.69 14.04
CA PRO A 30 10.45 4.72 14.22
C PRO A 30 10.44 5.69 13.03
N SER A 31 10.62 6.99 13.27
CA SER A 31 10.49 8.00 12.23
C SER A 31 11.42 7.75 11.03
N SER A 32 12.62 7.21 11.25
CA SER A 32 13.54 6.82 10.17
C SER A 32 12.98 5.71 9.28
N HIS A 33 12.27 4.75 9.86
CA HIS A 33 11.67 3.62 9.14
C HIS A 33 10.43 4.05 8.38
N TYR A 34 9.55 4.84 9.02
CA TYR A 34 8.41 5.47 8.35
C TYR A 34 8.88 6.25 7.11
N ARG A 35 9.95 7.04 7.28
CA ARG A 35 10.47 7.85 6.18
C ARG A 35 11.05 7.02 5.04
N LEU A 36 11.86 6.02 5.37
CA LEU A 36 12.42 5.12 4.36
C LEU A 36 11.32 4.37 3.60
N LEU A 37 10.31 3.86 4.32
CA LEU A 37 9.19 3.15 3.71
C LEU A 37 8.37 4.08 2.80
N GLY A 38 8.09 5.32 3.22
CA GLY A 38 7.38 6.31 2.41
C GLY A 38 8.13 6.64 1.11
N TYR A 39 9.44 6.90 1.20
CA TYR A 39 10.27 7.11 0.02
C TYR A 39 10.21 5.94 -0.97
N LEU A 40 10.39 4.71 -0.46
CA LEU A 40 10.35 3.50 -1.29
C LEU A 40 8.97 3.28 -1.90
N ALA A 41 7.90 3.40 -1.11
CA ALA A 41 6.54 3.19 -1.58
C ALA A 41 6.17 4.15 -2.72
N ILE A 42 6.49 5.44 -2.58
CA ILE A 42 6.17 6.44 -3.61
C ILE A 42 7.03 6.24 -4.86
N TYR A 43 8.33 5.99 -4.69
CA TYR A 43 9.22 5.73 -5.82
C TYR A 43 8.77 4.50 -6.61
N LEU A 44 8.52 3.38 -5.92
CA LEU A 44 8.14 2.11 -6.54
C LEU A 44 6.73 2.18 -7.16
N SER A 45 5.79 2.89 -6.53
CA SER A 45 4.46 3.15 -7.10
C SER A 45 4.56 3.92 -8.43
N ARG A 46 5.36 5.00 -8.46
CA ARG A 46 5.61 5.77 -9.70
C ARG A 46 6.35 4.95 -10.75
N TYR A 47 7.28 4.09 -10.33
CA TYR A 47 7.99 3.20 -11.23
C TYR A 47 7.03 2.17 -11.87
N GLU A 48 6.20 1.50 -11.08
CA GLU A 48 5.18 0.57 -11.61
C GLU A 48 4.20 1.28 -12.55
N ALA A 49 3.77 2.51 -12.24
CA ALA A 49 2.89 3.28 -13.11
C ALA A 49 3.52 3.61 -14.48
N ARG A 50 4.84 3.79 -14.54
CA ARG A 50 5.59 4.07 -15.78
C ARG A 50 5.91 2.82 -16.60
N HIS A 51 6.22 1.71 -15.93
CA HIS A 51 6.75 0.49 -16.57
C HIS A 51 5.73 -0.65 -16.64
N GLY A 52 4.56 -0.48 -16.04
CA GLY A 52 3.51 -1.49 -15.97
C GLY A 52 3.75 -2.55 -14.89
N ARG A 53 2.66 -3.24 -14.51
CA ARG A 53 2.68 -4.28 -13.46
C ARG A 53 3.56 -5.50 -13.79
N SER A 54 3.92 -5.69 -15.07
CA SER A 54 4.86 -6.73 -15.52
C SER A 54 6.30 -6.50 -15.06
N ALA A 55 6.63 -5.30 -14.55
CA ALA A 55 7.94 -5.01 -13.99
C ALA A 55 8.25 -5.82 -12.72
N GLY A 56 7.25 -6.50 -12.13
CA GLY A 56 7.46 -7.45 -11.05
C GLY A 56 7.96 -6.82 -9.75
N VAL A 57 7.80 -5.50 -9.57
CA VAL A 57 8.34 -4.73 -8.44
C VAL A 57 7.95 -5.36 -7.10
N CYS A 58 6.65 -5.64 -6.91
CA CYS A 58 6.20 -6.29 -5.68
C CYS A 58 6.84 -7.66 -5.46
N GLY A 59 7.04 -8.46 -6.52
CA GLY A 59 7.68 -9.77 -6.41
C GLY A 59 9.17 -9.70 -6.06
N VAL A 60 9.86 -8.66 -6.54
CA VAL A 60 11.30 -8.45 -6.30
C VAL A 60 11.55 -7.86 -4.90
N PHE A 61 10.78 -6.83 -4.51
CA PHE A 61 11.10 -6.03 -3.32
C PHE A 61 10.36 -6.47 -2.06
N ALA A 62 9.22 -7.17 -2.15
CA ALA A 62 8.45 -7.55 -0.97
C ALA A 62 9.25 -8.35 0.08
N PRO A 63 10.11 -9.33 -0.27
CA PRO A 63 10.89 -10.06 0.73
C PRO A 63 11.88 -9.18 1.51
N VAL A 64 12.32 -8.07 0.92
CA VAL A 64 13.31 -7.15 1.51
C VAL A 64 12.63 -6.04 2.29
N ILE A 65 11.51 -5.50 1.79
CA ILE A 65 10.77 -4.41 2.44
C ILE A 65 9.90 -4.94 3.61
N LEU A 66 9.31 -6.11 3.46
CA LEU A 66 8.40 -6.73 4.44
C LEU A 66 8.92 -8.12 4.85
N PRO A 67 10.11 -8.21 5.48
CA PRO A 67 10.69 -9.48 5.85
C PRO A 67 9.77 -10.23 6.83
N HIS A 68 9.61 -11.54 6.61
CA HIS A 68 8.81 -12.44 7.46
C HIS A 68 7.30 -12.17 7.53
N VAL A 69 6.73 -11.37 6.61
CA VAL A 69 5.29 -11.12 6.54
C VAL A 69 4.67 -11.93 5.40
N PRO A 70 3.95 -13.04 5.61
CA PRO A 70 3.16 -13.68 4.57
C PRO A 70 1.72 -13.10 4.55
N PRO A 71 1.15 -12.69 3.38
CA PRO A 71 1.71 -12.62 2.03
C PRO A 71 2.32 -11.23 1.70
N ALA A 72 3.65 -11.09 1.78
CA ALA A 72 4.38 -9.83 1.59
C ALA A 72 4.10 -9.16 0.24
N THR A 73 4.03 -9.94 -0.84
CA THR A 73 3.83 -9.42 -2.20
C THR A 73 2.50 -8.71 -2.36
N THR A 74 1.43 -9.27 -1.79
CA THR A 74 0.09 -8.68 -1.85
C THR A 74 0.05 -7.43 -0.99
N LEU A 75 0.55 -7.50 0.24
CA LEU A 75 0.59 -6.35 1.14
C LEU A 75 1.41 -5.18 0.54
N LEU A 76 2.58 -5.46 -0.04
CA LEU A 76 3.37 -4.43 -0.70
C LEU A 76 2.60 -3.81 -1.86
N ARG A 77 1.89 -4.62 -2.68
CA ARG A 77 1.07 -4.11 -3.78
C ARG A 77 -0.01 -3.16 -3.30
N ASP A 78 -0.71 -3.51 -2.22
CA ASP A 78 -1.76 -2.68 -1.65
C ASP A 78 -1.18 -1.37 -1.10
N ILE A 79 -0.03 -1.42 -0.44
CA ILE A 79 0.72 -0.22 0.00
C ILE A 79 1.12 0.67 -1.19
N LEU A 80 1.62 0.09 -2.29
CA LEU A 80 2.03 0.86 -3.47
C LEU A 80 0.84 1.52 -4.19
N ALA A 81 -0.30 0.84 -4.23
CA ALA A 81 -1.53 1.39 -4.80
C ALA A 81 -2.00 2.66 -4.05
N GLU A 82 -1.82 2.66 -2.73
CA GLU A 82 -2.27 3.74 -1.84
C GLU A 82 -1.13 4.63 -1.32
N ALA A 83 0.04 4.59 -1.96
CA ALA A 83 1.27 5.19 -1.44
C ALA A 83 1.11 6.70 -1.15
N LEU A 84 0.46 7.46 -2.02
CA LEU A 84 0.24 8.90 -1.83
C LEU A 84 -0.78 9.20 -0.72
N VAL A 85 -1.70 8.29 -0.44
CA VAL A 85 -2.69 8.43 0.64
C VAL A 85 -2.07 8.06 1.99
N LEU A 86 -1.22 7.03 2.02
CA LEU A 86 -0.54 6.53 3.22
C LEU A 86 0.64 7.42 3.64
N PHE A 87 1.33 8.04 2.69
CA PHE A 87 2.52 8.86 2.90
C PHE A 87 2.37 10.27 2.26
N PRO A 88 1.50 11.14 2.79
CA PRO A 88 1.18 12.43 2.17
C PRO A 88 2.31 13.46 2.24
N ASP A 89 3.28 13.30 3.15
CA ASP A 89 4.32 14.30 3.45
C ASP A 89 5.58 14.21 2.54
N TRP A 90 5.46 13.63 1.34
CA TRP A 90 6.59 13.23 0.48
C TRP A 90 6.53 13.77 -0.96
#